data_AF-A0A919U8Y7-F1
#
_entry.id   AF-A0A919U8Y7-F1
#
_cell.length_a   1.000
_cell.length_b   1.000
_cell.length_c   1.000
_cell.angle_alpha   90.00
_cell.angle_beta   90.00
_cell.angle_gamma   90.00
#
_symmetry.space_group_name_H-M   'P 1'
#
loop_
_entity.id
_entity.type
_entity.pdbx_description
1 polymer ?
#
loop_
_entity_poly.entity_id
_entity_poly.type
_entity_poly.pdbx_seq_one_letter_code
_entity_poly.pdbx_strand_id
1 'polypeptide(L)'
;MRVARDFAVGGALDARGYHAPERPRVADPGRRRRIADYLSGGTTIGRGSGVLHTDGLWLWPDRFVAEVLDRGLAPEEDLLGHIQRGGYRAAAPEPDARLTDDALRAWRAGPPPAPRVLVTYFVRLDGETTLEAPLSLLRRSVDPAGGVAEEALWRDLGWHPTQALGAHKIDHDIREVTPAHAAGVLDRWCAQWHRELISRATQ
;
A
#
# COMPACT_ATOMS: atom_id res chain seq x y z
N MET A 1 7.47 -2.43 -20.28
CA MET A 1 7.69 -2.01 -18.88
C MET A 1 6.37 -2.09 -18.11
N ARG A 2 6.41 -2.35 -16.80
CA ARG A 2 5.25 -2.34 -15.91
C ARG A 2 5.17 -1.00 -15.19
N VAL A 3 4.01 -0.37 -15.18
CA VAL A 3 3.79 0.86 -14.43
C VAL A 3 3.33 0.50 -13.03
N ALA A 4 4.00 1.05 -12.02
CA ALA A 4 3.56 0.93 -10.64
C ALA A 4 2.22 1.65 -10.48
N ARG A 5 1.24 0.99 -9.84
CA ARG A 5 -0.08 1.58 -9.65
C ARG A 5 -0.02 2.86 -8.84
N ASP A 6 -0.62 3.91 -9.39
CA ASP A 6 -0.76 5.20 -8.73
C ASP A 6 -1.77 5.13 -7.57
N PHE A 7 -1.53 5.91 -6.52
CA PHE A 7 -2.06 5.68 -5.18
C PHE A 7 -3.47 6.19 -4.91
N ALA A 8 -4.26 6.43 -5.95
CA ALA A 8 -5.61 6.96 -5.81
C ALA A 8 -6.59 6.16 -6.66
N VAL A 9 -7.50 5.41 -6.03
CA VAL A 9 -8.92 5.41 -6.43
C VAL A 9 -9.79 5.10 -5.21
N GLY A 10 -10.65 6.05 -4.86
CA GLY A 10 -11.64 5.93 -3.81
C GLY A 10 -12.21 7.30 -3.44
N GLY A 11 -13.18 7.78 -4.21
CA GLY A 11 -13.87 9.05 -3.96
C GLY A 11 -14.49 9.59 -5.23
N ALA A 12 -15.77 9.99 -5.16
CA ALA A 12 -16.30 10.96 -6.12
C ALA A 12 -15.38 12.20 -6.12
N LEU A 13 -15.42 13.00 -7.20
CA LEU A 13 -14.52 14.15 -7.47
C LEU A 13 -14.31 15.14 -6.30
N ASP A 14 -15.12 15.08 -5.24
CA ASP A 14 -15.16 16.03 -4.12
C ASP A 14 -14.75 15.43 -2.75
N ALA A 15 -14.43 14.13 -2.66
CA ALA A 15 -13.94 13.52 -1.42
C ALA A 15 -12.41 13.59 -1.37
N ARG A 16 -11.83 14.08 -0.24
CA ARG A 16 -10.38 14.02 0.01
C ARG A 16 -9.89 12.59 -0.30
N GLY A 17 -9.03 12.46 -1.31
CA GLY A 17 -8.54 11.15 -1.75
C GLY A 17 -7.89 10.41 -0.58
N TYR A 18 -8.35 9.20 -0.30
CA TYR A 18 -7.70 8.29 0.66
C TYR A 18 -6.92 7.22 -0.09
N HIS A 19 -5.93 6.62 0.58
CA HIS A 19 -5.21 5.47 0.03
C HIS A 19 -5.97 4.20 0.34
N ALA A 20 -6.39 3.49 -0.72
CA ALA A 20 -7.13 2.24 -0.64
C ALA A 20 -6.51 1.28 0.42
N PRO A 21 -7.29 0.61 1.28
CA PRO A 21 -6.74 -0.25 2.33
C PRO A 21 -5.94 -1.46 1.79
N GLU A 22 -6.10 -1.79 0.52
CA GLU A 22 -5.31 -2.80 -0.21
C GLU A 22 -3.87 -2.35 -0.46
N ARG A 23 -3.59 -1.05 -0.31
CA ARG A 23 -2.23 -0.52 -0.43
C ARG A 23 -1.40 -0.96 0.78
N PRO A 24 -0.27 -1.67 0.60
CA PRO A 24 0.55 -2.08 1.73
C PRO A 24 1.09 -0.88 2.52
N ARG A 25 1.08 -0.98 3.85
CA ARG A 25 1.73 -0.01 4.73
C ARG A 25 2.99 -0.63 5.34
N VAL A 26 4.00 0.19 5.61
CA VAL A 26 5.23 -0.21 6.29
C VAL A 26 5.47 0.72 7.47
N ALA A 27 5.39 0.20 8.70
CA ALA A 27 5.71 0.96 9.90
C ALA A 27 7.22 1.06 10.16
N ASP A 28 7.97 -0.02 9.87
CA ASP A 28 9.40 -0.11 10.19
C ASP A 28 10.23 0.99 9.49
N PRO A 29 10.87 1.92 10.23
CA PRO A 29 11.65 3.00 9.64
C PRO A 29 12.79 2.51 8.75
N GLY A 30 13.47 1.43 9.16
CA GLY A 30 14.56 0.84 8.38
C GLY A 30 14.08 0.31 7.04
N ARG A 31 12.94 -0.38 7.02
CA ARG A 31 12.31 -0.89 5.80
C ARG A 31 11.80 0.25 4.92
N ARG A 32 11.20 1.31 5.49
CA ARG A 32 10.83 2.52 4.71
C ARG A 32 12.05 3.07 3.98
N ARG A 33 13.17 3.23 4.69
CA ARG A 33 14.41 3.75 4.09
C ARG A 33 14.94 2.86 2.98
N ARG A 34 15.03 1.54 3.18
CA ARG A 34 15.48 0.61 2.12
C ARG A 34 14.59 0.65 0.88
N ILE A 35 13.27 0.75 1.05
CA ILE A 35 12.34 0.90 -0.08
C ILE A 35 12.58 2.23 -0.79
N ALA A 36 12.73 3.33 -0.04
CA ALA A 36 13.01 4.65 -0.59
C ALA A 36 14.36 4.70 -1.33
N ASP A 37 15.39 4.04 -0.81
CA ASP A 37 16.71 3.92 -1.44
C ASP A 37 16.60 3.22 -2.80
N TYR A 38 15.84 2.13 -2.90
CA TYR A 38 15.54 1.49 -4.19
C TYR A 38 14.82 2.48 -5.13
N LEU A 39 13.75 3.13 -4.66
CA LEU A 39 12.91 3.99 -5.51
C LEU A 39 13.68 5.22 -6.03
N SER A 40 14.64 5.71 -5.25
CA SER A 40 15.50 6.84 -5.62
C SER A 40 16.67 6.43 -6.51
N GLY A 41 17.02 5.14 -6.55
CA GLY A 41 18.16 4.63 -7.30
C GLY A 41 17.88 4.27 -8.76
N GLY A 42 16.62 4.39 -9.21
CA GLY A 42 16.25 4.13 -10.59
C GLY A 42 16.75 5.21 -11.56
N THR A 43 16.79 4.87 -12.85
CA THR A 43 17.08 5.84 -13.91
C THR A 43 15.94 6.83 -14.05
N THR A 44 16.28 8.12 -13.98
CA THR A 44 15.32 9.22 -14.12
C THR A 44 14.96 9.45 -15.58
N ILE A 45 13.65 9.50 -15.87
CA ILE A 45 13.07 9.77 -17.19
C ILE A 45 12.15 10.99 -17.10
N GLY A 46 12.27 11.90 -18.08
CA GLY A 46 11.46 13.12 -18.17
C GLY A 46 12.09 14.35 -17.52
N ARG A 47 11.35 15.46 -17.52
CA ARG A 47 11.75 16.75 -16.92
C ARG A 47 10.55 17.43 -16.26
N GLY A 48 10.77 18.21 -15.19
CA GLY A 48 9.73 19.02 -14.55
C GLY A 48 8.81 18.23 -13.61
N SER A 49 7.52 18.56 -13.56
CA SER A 49 6.54 17.99 -12.61
C SER A 49 6.06 16.57 -12.94
N GLY A 50 6.67 15.90 -13.91
CA GLY A 50 6.33 14.55 -14.38
C GLY A 50 7.53 13.62 -14.42
N VAL A 51 8.48 13.78 -13.49
CA VAL A 51 9.66 12.91 -13.38
C VAL A 51 9.23 11.51 -12.98
N LEU A 52 9.68 10.54 -13.79
CA LEU A 52 9.51 9.12 -13.56
C LEU A 52 10.88 8.49 -13.30
N HIS A 53 10.87 7.38 -12.58
CA HIS A 53 12.03 6.54 -12.37
C HIS A 53 11.76 5.14 -12.89
N THR A 54 12.80 4.49 -13.40
CA THR A 54 12.71 3.12 -13.89
C THR A 54 13.96 2.32 -13.55
N ASP A 55 13.79 1.04 -13.29
CA ASP A 55 14.90 0.07 -13.26
C ASP A 55 15.04 -0.73 -14.57
N GLY A 56 14.35 -0.29 -15.63
CA GLY A 56 14.25 -0.98 -16.91
C GLY A 56 13.09 -1.98 -17.00
N LEU A 57 12.54 -2.44 -15.87
CA LEU A 57 11.37 -3.32 -15.83
C LEU A 57 10.13 -2.58 -15.34
N TRP A 58 10.26 -1.88 -14.22
CA TRP A 58 9.22 -1.11 -13.56
C TRP A 58 9.39 0.38 -13.80
N LEU A 59 8.28 1.11 -13.75
CA LEU A 59 8.22 2.56 -13.90
C LEU A 59 7.36 3.13 -12.77
N TRP A 60 7.84 4.13 -12.06
CA TRP A 60 7.14 4.75 -10.94
C TRP A 60 7.38 6.27 -10.89
N PRO A 61 6.48 7.05 -10.28
CA PRO A 61 6.69 8.49 -10.16
C PRO A 61 7.62 8.82 -8.98
N ASP A 62 8.34 9.93 -9.11
CA ASP A 62 9.29 10.44 -8.10
C ASP A 62 8.71 10.58 -6.69
N ARG A 63 7.44 11.03 -6.60
CA ARG A 63 6.75 11.23 -5.31
C ARG A 63 6.67 10.00 -4.41
N PHE A 64 6.82 8.78 -4.97
CA PHE A 64 6.76 7.54 -4.19
C PHE A 64 7.79 7.50 -3.06
N VAL A 65 8.95 8.15 -3.25
CA VAL A 65 10.00 8.24 -2.24
C VAL A 65 9.47 8.91 -0.97
N ALA A 66 8.88 10.10 -1.12
CA ALA A 66 8.30 10.85 0.00
C ALA A 66 7.10 10.10 0.61
N GLU A 67 6.24 9.50 -0.22
CA GLU A 67 5.08 8.74 0.25
C GLU A 67 5.46 7.51 1.09
N VAL A 68 6.56 6.84 0.75
CA VAL A 68 7.10 5.74 1.57
C VAL A 68 7.70 6.28 2.86
N LEU A 69 8.56 7.30 2.80
CA LEU A 69 9.27 7.81 3.98
C LEU A 69 8.30 8.42 4.99
N ASP A 70 7.45 9.33 4.54
CA ASP A 70 6.61 10.16 5.42
C ASP A 70 5.37 9.37 5.87
N ARG A 71 4.73 8.66 4.94
CA ARG A 71 3.41 8.06 5.14
C ARG A 71 3.45 6.54 5.28
N GLY A 72 4.58 5.91 4.97
CA GLY A 72 4.72 4.45 5.02
C GLY A 72 3.94 3.73 3.92
N LEU A 73 3.62 4.41 2.81
CA LEU A 73 2.82 3.85 1.72
C LEU A 73 3.69 3.01 0.78
N ALA A 74 3.88 1.73 1.12
CA ALA A 74 4.79 0.84 0.41
C ALA A 74 4.22 0.39 -0.94
N PRO A 75 5.07 0.21 -1.99
CA PRO A 75 4.68 -0.29 -3.32
C PRO A 75 3.68 -1.45 -3.30
N GLU A 76 2.94 -1.61 -4.41
CA GLU A 76 2.01 -2.73 -4.55
C GLU A 76 2.80 -4.05 -4.46
N GLU A 77 2.14 -5.12 -4.03
CA GLU A 77 2.81 -6.37 -3.64
C GLU A 77 3.78 -6.89 -4.70
N ASP A 78 3.42 -6.82 -5.98
CA ASP A 78 4.28 -7.25 -7.09
C ASP A 78 5.57 -6.43 -7.19
N LEU A 79 5.48 -5.10 -7.09
CA LEU A 79 6.66 -4.23 -7.10
C LEU A 79 7.44 -4.39 -5.79
N LEU A 80 6.77 -4.49 -4.64
CA LEU A 80 7.44 -4.72 -3.36
C LEU A 80 8.22 -6.04 -3.35
N GLY A 81 7.63 -7.11 -3.89
CA GLY A 81 8.30 -8.40 -4.07
C GLY A 81 9.47 -8.32 -5.06
N HIS A 82 9.36 -7.48 -6.10
CA HIS A 82 10.47 -7.18 -7.00
C HIS A 82 11.62 -6.44 -6.30
N ILE A 83 11.32 -5.41 -5.53
CA ILE A 83 12.29 -4.66 -4.72
C ILE A 83 13.03 -5.60 -3.76
N GLN A 84 12.29 -6.48 -3.08
CA GLN A 84 12.85 -7.46 -2.15
C GLN A 84 13.78 -8.45 -2.83
N ARG A 85 13.37 -9.01 -3.99
CA ARG A 85 14.22 -9.90 -4.79
C ARG A 85 15.48 -9.20 -5.30
N GLY A 86 15.39 -7.91 -5.61
CA GLY A 86 16.53 -7.06 -5.99
C GLY A 86 17.39 -6.59 -4.81
N GLY A 87 17.13 -7.04 -3.57
CA GLY A 87 17.91 -6.64 -2.39
C GLY A 87 17.83 -5.14 -2.08
N TYR A 88 16.71 -4.49 -2.42
CA TYR A 88 16.50 -3.05 -2.24
C TYR A 88 17.49 -2.16 -2.99
N ARG A 89 18.02 -2.64 -4.13
CA ARG A 89 18.83 -1.82 -5.04
C ARG A 89 18.22 -1.87 -6.43
N ALA A 90 17.85 -0.69 -6.95
CA ALA A 90 17.37 -0.60 -8.31
C ALA A 90 18.53 -0.78 -9.28
N ALA A 91 18.27 -1.48 -10.40
CA ALA A 91 19.11 -1.32 -11.57
C ALA A 91 18.93 0.11 -12.10
N ALA A 92 20.00 0.69 -12.63
CA ALA A 92 19.98 2.01 -13.24
C ALA A 92 20.46 1.89 -14.70
N PRO A 93 19.60 1.43 -15.63
CA PRO A 93 19.98 1.34 -17.04
C PRO A 93 20.33 2.73 -17.59
N GLU A 94 21.36 2.81 -18.43
CA GLU A 94 21.74 4.08 -19.07
C GLU A 94 20.55 4.68 -19.84
N PRO A 95 20.23 5.97 -19.66
CA PRO A 95 19.11 6.59 -20.33
C PRO A 95 19.43 6.77 -21.83
N ASP A 96 18.69 6.06 -22.67
CA ASP A 96 18.70 6.25 -24.12
C ASP A 96 17.30 6.63 -24.65
N ALA A 97 17.23 6.96 -25.95
CA ALA A 97 15.99 7.36 -26.59
C ALA A 97 14.93 6.24 -26.57
N ARG A 98 15.36 4.98 -26.70
CA ARG A 98 14.45 3.82 -26.73
C ARG A 98 13.83 3.57 -25.36
N LEU A 99 14.65 3.58 -24.30
CA LEU A 99 14.21 3.45 -22.91
C LEU A 99 13.21 4.54 -22.55
N THR A 100 13.53 5.79 -22.94
CA THR A 100 12.65 6.95 -22.73
C THR A 100 11.31 6.76 -23.43
N ASP A 101 11.32 6.37 -24.70
CA ASP A 101 10.12 6.14 -25.49
C ASP A 101 9.27 4.98 -24.95
N ASP A 102 9.90 3.87 -24.55
CA ASP A 102 9.23 2.72 -23.93
C ASP A 102 8.59 3.09 -22.58
N ALA A 103 9.30 3.85 -21.76
CA ALA A 103 8.79 4.35 -20.48
C ALA A 103 7.58 5.27 -20.67
N LEU A 104 7.66 6.24 -21.59
CA LEU A 104 6.56 7.16 -21.85
C LEU A 104 5.34 6.46 -22.46
N ARG A 105 5.55 5.46 -23.33
CA ARG A 105 4.46 4.62 -23.85
C ARG A 105 3.78 3.84 -22.72
N ALA A 106 4.57 3.19 -21.86
CA ALA A 106 4.04 2.44 -20.72
C ALA A 106 3.28 3.36 -19.76
N TRP A 107 3.84 4.52 -19.42
CA TRP A 107 3.19 5.50 -18.54
C TRP A 107 1.83 5.96 -19.06
N ARG A 108 1.72 6.24 -20.37
CA ARG A 108 0.45 6.62 -21.00
C ARG A 108 -0.57 5.49 -21.01
N ALA A 109 -0.12 4.24 -21.20
CA ALA A 109 -0.98 3.08 -21.13
C ALA A 109 -1.48 2.82 -19.70
N GLY A 110 -0.70 3.23 -18.70
CA GLY A 110 -1.01 3.06 -17.29
C GLY A 110 -0.81 1.61 -16.81
N PRO A 111 -1.02 1.37 -15.51
CA PRO A 111 -1.01 0.01 -14.97
C PRO A 111 -2.22 -0.77 -15.50
N PRO A 112 -2.13 -2.11 -15.60
CA PRO A 112 -3.32 -2.93 -15.88
C PRO A 112 -4.38 -2.70 -14.79
N PRO A 113 -5.67 -2.65 -15.17
CA PRO A 113 -6.75 -2.44 -14.23
C PRO A 113 -6.68 -3.47 -13.10
N ALA A 114 -6.89 -3.02 -11.87
CA ALA A 114 -6.98 -3.93 -10.75
C ALA A 114 -8.16 -4.90 -10.97
N PRO A 115 -8.02 -6.19 -10.60
CA PRO A 115 -9.15 -7.10 -10.62
C PRO A 115 -10.29 -6.53 -9.77
N ARG A 116 -11.53 -6.66 -10.25
CA ARG A 116 -12.73 -6.21 -9.55
C ARG A 116 -13.06 -7.20 -8.43
N VAL A 117 -12.31 -7.12 -7.35
CA VAL A 117 -12.61 -7.83 -6.11
C VAL A 117 -13.55 -6.95 -5.29
N LEU A 118 -14.68 -7.51 -4.87
CA LEU A 118 -15.56 -6.81 -3.93
C LEU A 118 -14.98 -7.00 -2.54
N VAL A 119 -14.62 -5.89 -1.88
CA VAL A 119 -14.06 -5.92 -0.53
C VAL A 119 -14.98 -5.16 0.41
N THR A 120 -15.41 -5.84 1.47
CA THR A 120 -16.14 -5.24 2.59
C THR A 120 -15.24 -5.18 3.81
N TYR A 121 -15.23 -4.04 4.48
CA TYR A 121 -14.36 -3.78 5.63
C TYR A 121 -15.15 -3.81 6.93
N PHE A 122 -14.56 -4.38 7.97
CA PHE A 122 -15.16 -4.41 9.29
C PHE A 122 -14.15 -4.03 10.35
N VAL A 123 -14.61 -3.39 11.41
CA VAL A 123 -13.84 -3.21 12.64
C VAL A 123 -14.40 -4.12 13.72
N ARG A 124 -13.49 -4.66 14.53
CA ARG A 124 -13.84 -5.39 15.75
C ARG A 124 -13.65 -4.47 16.94
N LEU A 125 -14.68 -4.35 17.77
CA LEU A 125 -14.72 -3.55 18.98
C LEU A 125 -14.99 -4.42 20.20
N ASP A 126 -14.60 -3.91 21.35
CA ASP A 126 -14.92 -4.38 22.69
C ASP A 126 -15.40 -3.20 23.55
N GLY A 127 -15.51 -3.39 24.87
CA GLY A 127 -15.98 -2.35 25.78
C GLY A 127 -15.06 -1.12 25.92
N GLU A 128 -13.80 -1.21 25.46
CA GLU A 128 -12.79 -0.16 25.64
C GLU A 128 -12.36 0.50 24.32
N THR A 129 -12.65 -0.13 23.19
CA THR A 129 -12.22 0.33 21.86
C THR A 129 -13.28 1.13 21.12
N THR A 130 -12.85 1.89 20.11
CA THR A 130 -13.73 2.79 19.33
C THR A 130 -13.58 2.53 17.83
N LEU A 131 -14.47 3.09 17.01
CA LEU A 131 -14.33 3.02 15.55
C LEU A 131 -12.99 3.59 15.06
N GLU A 132 -12.44 4.60 15.74
CA GLU A 132 -11.18 5.23 15.35
C GLU A 132 -9.94 4.47 15.83
N ALA A 133 -10.07 3.75 16.95
CA ALA A 133 -9.04 2.89 17.53
C ALA A 133 -9.67 1.52 17.87
N PRO A 134 -9.98 0.71 16.84
CA PRO A 134 -10.63 -0.57 17.05
C PRO A 134 -9.64 -1.61 17.58
N LEU A 135 -10.14 -2.71 18.11
CA LEU A 135 -9.31 -3.84 18.51
C LEU A 135 -8.65 -4.50 17.29
N SER A 136 -9.38 -4.60 16.17
CA SER A 136 -8.88 -5.19 14.93
C SER A 136 -9.61 -4.64 13.71
N LEU A 137 -8.94 -4.68 12.56
CA LEU A 137 -9.55 -4.41 11.26
C LEU A 137 -9.61 -5.71 10.48
N LEU A 138 -10.76 -5.98 9.89
CA LEU A 138 -11.06 -7.19 9.15
C LEU A 138 -11.50 -6.81 7.74
N ARG A 139 -11.33 -7.71 6.79
CA ARG A 139 -11.94 -7.59 5.47
C ARG A 139 -12.51 -8.92 5.02
N ARG A 140 -13.54 -8.84 4.19
CA ARG A 140 -14.05 -9.95 3.38
C ARG A 140 -13.89 -9.58 1.93
N SER A 141 -13.20 -10.42 1.17
CA SER A 141 -13.07 -10.30 -0.27
C SER A 141 -13.90 -11.38 -0.97
N VAL A 142 -14.55 -11.00 -2.07
CA VAL A 142 -15.26 -11.92 -2.97
C VAL A 142 -14.64 -11.81 -4.35
N ASP A 143 -14.08 -12.91 -4.83
CA ASP A 143 -13.51 -12.99 -6.18
C ASP A 143 -14.61 -13.12 -7.26
N PRO A 144 -14.29 -12.90 -8.54
CA PRO A 144 -15.27 -13.03 -9.63
C PRO A 144 -15.85 -14.44 -9.83
N ALA A 145 -15.19 -15.48 -9.31
CA ALA A 145 -15.66 -16.86 -9.33
C ALA A 145 -16.57 -17.19 -8.13
N GLY A 146 -16.79 -16.23 -7.21
CA GLY A 146 -17.60 -16.39 -6.02
C GLY A 146 -16.84 -16.94 -4.81
N GLY A 147 -15.51 -17.10 -4.90
CA GLY A 147 -14.66 -17.46 -3.77
C GLY A 147 -14.65 -16.35 -2.72
N VAL A 148 -14.82 -16.73 -1.46
CA VAL A 148 -14.84 -15.81 -0.31
C VAL A 148 -13.58 -16.02 0.52
N ALA A 149 -12.85 -14.93 0.80
CA ALA A 149 -11.76 -14.93 1.74
C ALA A 149 -12.02 -13.91 2.86
N GLU A 150 -11.71 -14.31 4.09
CA GLU A 150 -11.80 -13.47 5.28
C GLU A 150 -10.41 -13.28 5.87
N GLU A 151 -10.05 -12.02 6.12
CA GLU A 151 -8.70 -11.67 6.58
C GLU A 151 -8.76 -10.65 7.71
N ALA A 152 -7.77 -10.72 8.61
CA ALA A 152 -7.53 -9.75 9.67
C ALA A 152 -6.21 -9.03 9.40
N LEU A 153 -6.17 -7.72 9.67
CA LEU A 153 -4.93 -6.96 9.63
C LEU A 153 -4.12 -7.24 10.90
N TRP A 154 -2.87 -7.64 10.74
CA TRP A 154 -1.96 -7.92 11.85
C TRP A 154 -1.00 -6.76 12.12
N ARG A 155 -0.18 -6.88 13.17
CA ARG A 155 0.78 -5.83 13.57
C ARG A 155 1.90 -5.60 12.55
N ASP A 156 2.09 -6.53 11.63
CA ASP A 156 2.99 -6.36 10.48
C ASP A 156 2.38 -5.51 9.35
N LEU A 157 1.14 -5.02 9.53
CA LEU A 157 0.34 -4.30 8.54
C LEU A 157 0.02 -5.12 7.28
N GLY A 158 0.14 -6.45 7.38
CA GLY A 158 -0.32 -7.42 6.40
C GLY A 158 -1.73 -7.91 6.69
N TRP A 159 -2.43 -8.33 5.64
CA TRP A 159 -3.70 -9.04 5.74
C TRP A 159 -3.44 -10.54 5.83
N HIS A 160 -4.02 -11.21 6.83
CA HIS A 160 -3.81 -12.64 7.08
C HIS A 160 -5.14 -13.37 7.19
N PRO A 161 -5.26 -14.62 6.70
CA PRO A 161 -6.48 -15.42 6.81
C PRO A 161 -7.03 -15.47 8.24
N THR A 162 -8.34 -15.35 8.38
CA THR A 162 -9.01 -15.39 9.69
C THR A 162 -10.37 -16.08 9.62
N GLN A 163 -10.87 -16.52 10.78
CA GLN A 163 -12.24 -17.01 10.98
C GLN A 163 -13.05 -16.08 11.89
N ALA A 164 -12.53 -14.88 12.20
CA ALA A 164 -13.08 -14.01 13.22
C ALA A 164 -14.47 -13.44 12.90
N LEU A 165 -14.84 -13.34 11.62
CA LEU A 165 -16.16 -12.86 11.20
C LEU A 165 -17.26 -13.91 11.43
N GLY A 166 -16.91 -15.21 11.39
CA GLY A 166 -17.86 -16.32 11.57
C GLY A 166 -17.96 -16.84 13.00
N ALA A 167 -16.83 -16.95 13.72
CA ALA A 167 -16.76 -17.69 14.99
C ALA A 167 -16.99 -16.84 16.27
N HIS A 168 -16.81 -15.52 16.21
CA HIS A 168 -16.69 -14.67 17.42
C HIS A 168 -17.77 -13.59 17.58
N LYS A 169 -18.96 -13.77 16.98
CA LYS A 169 -20.07 -12.80 17.11
C LYS A 169 -20.58 -12.60 18.55
N ILE A 170 -20.25 -13.51 19.47
CA ILE A 170 -20.80 -13.50 20.83
C ILE A 170 -20.03 -12.58 21.78
N ASP A 171 -18.72 -12.39 21.57
CA ASP A 171 -17.85 -11.67 22.53
C ASP A 171 -17.40 -10.28 22.06
N HIS A 172 -17.58 -9.96 20.78
CA HIS A 172 -17.10 -8.70 20.21
C HIS A 172 -18.15 -8.07 19.29
N ASP A 173 -18.22 -6.73 19.30
CA ASP A 173 -19.05 -5.97 18.37
C ASP A 173 -18.29 -5.80 17.04
N ILE A 174 -18.81 -6.41 15.97
CA ILE A 174 -18.24 -6.34 14.64
C ILE A 174 -19.10 -5.39 13.80
N ARG A 175 -18.51 -4.30 13.33
CA ARG A 175 -19.21 -3.27 12.54
C ARG A 175 -18.60 -3.13 11.16
N GLU A 176 -19.45 -3.12 10.15
CA GLU A 176 -19.04 -2.75 8.80
C GLU A 176 -18.63 -1.27 8.75
N VAL A 177 -17.57 -0.97 7.99
CA VAL A 177 -17.05 0.38 7.80
C VAL A 177 -16.76 0.66 6.33
N THR A 178 -16.69 1.93 5.96
CA THR A 178 -16.35 2.33 4.60
C THR A 178 -14.86 2.05 4.31
N PRO A 179 -14.45 1.89 3.03
CA PRO A 179 -13.04 1.77 2.69
C PRO A 179 -12.21 3.00 3.11
N ALA A 180 -12.79 4.20 3.08
CA ALA A 180 -12.16 5.42 3.57
C ALA A 180 -11.86 5.36 5.07
N HIS A 181 -12.82 4.85 5.86
CA HIS A 181 -12.63 4.65 7.29
C HIS A 181 -11.54 3.63 7.59
N ALA A 182 -11.58 2.47 6.90
CA ALA A 182 -10.57 1.43 7.03
C ALA A 182 -9.16 1.97 6.70
N ALA A 183 -9.03 2.78 5.64
CA ALA A 183 -7.78 3.43 5.28
C ALA A 183 -7.28 4.37 6.39
N GLY A 184 -8.18 5.14 7.01
CA GLY A 184 -7.85 6.01 8.15
C GLY A 184 -7.32 5.23 9.36
N VAL A 185 -7.91 4.07 9.67
CA VAL A 185 -7.42 3.17 10.72
C VAL A 185 -6.01 2.67 10.39
N LEU A 186 -5.76 2.18 9.16
CA LEU A 186 -4.44 1.72 8.72
C LEU A 186 -3.38 2.81 8.86
N ASP A 187 -3.70 4.01 8.38
CA ASP A 187 -2.76 5.13 8.37
C ASP A 187 -2.38 5.55 9.80
N ARG A 188 -3.35 5.56 10.73
CA ARG A 188 -3.10 5.83 12.16
C ARG A 188 -2.22 4.77 12.79
N TRP A 189 -2.53 3.48 12.60
CA TRP A 189 -1.71 2.39 13.15
C TRP A 189 -0.30 2.39 12.57
N CYS A 190 -0.16 2.61 11.26
CA CYS A 190 1.14 2.74 10.61
C CYS A 190 1.97 3.87 11.24
N ALA A 191 1.38 5.05 11.45
CA ALA A 191 2.05 6.17 12.09
C ALA A 191 2.39 5.92 13.56
N GLN A 192 1.49 5.29 14.31
CA GLN A 192 1.70 4.93 15.72
C GLN A 192 2.87 3.95 15.86
N TRP A 193 2.81 2.81 15.15
CA TRP A 193 3.83 1.76 15.26
C TRP A 193 5.18 2.22 14.74
N HIS A 194 5.21 3.11 13.74
CA HIS A 194 6.45 3.78 13.32
C HIS A 194 7.12 4.53 14.46
N ARG A 195 6.36 5.36 15.21
CA ARG A 195 6.89 6.10 16.37
C ARG A 195 7.36 5.17 17.50
N GLU A 196 6.61 4.11 17.76
CA GLU A 196 6.99 3.09 18.76
C GLU A 196 8.33 2.43 18.41
N LEU A 197 8.53 2.07 17.14
CA LEU A 197 9.78 1.44 16.67
C LEU A 197 10.97 2.38 16.76
N ILE A 198 10.81 3.66 16.41
CA ILE A 198 11.87 4.68 16.60
C ILE A 198 12.24 4.81 18.07
N SER A 199 11.24 4.88 18.95
CA SER A 199 11.45 5.05 20.39
C SER A 199 12.19 3.86 21.00
N ARG A 200 11.95 2.64 20.50
CA ARG A 200 12.66 1.43 20.94
C ARG A 200 14.10 1.35 20.44
N ALA A 201 14.39 1.90 19.26
CA ALA A 201 15.73 1.88 18.68
C ALA A 201 16.69 2.92 19.28
N THR A 202 16.16 3.85 20.09
CA THR A 202 16.91 4.96 20.72
C THR A 202 17.16 4.75 22.22
N GLN A 203 16.63 3.66 22.79
CA GLN A 203 16.90 3.18 24.16
C GLN A 203 18.05 2.17 24.15
#